data_AF-A0A915PHT1-F1
#
_entry.id   AF-A0A915PHT1-F1
#
_cell.length_a   1.000
_cell.length_b   1.000
_cell.length_c   1.000
_cell.angle_alpha   90.00
_cell.angle_beta   90.00
_cell.angle_gamma   90.00
#
_symmetry.space_group_name_H-M   'P 1'
#
loop_
_entity.id
_entity.type
_entity.pdbx_description
1 polymer ?
#
loop_
_entity_poly.entity_id
_entity_poly.type
_entity_poly.pdbx_seq_one_letter_code
_entity_poly.pdbx_strand_id
1 'polypeptide(L)'
;MKVVLLDSRTFVGYFKAFDKHMNILLCDCEELRRIKPKPGKKIAEGEEKRTLGLVLLRGEHIVSMTVQSNEQDEDSKQQGKAGNIGGPGAAKPAGRGMGPPMVGPPGPAPGLQGAVRGIGGPGMGMMQPQPMPGAPPFVVPQVFPPRGPMQDSRTLLIVASLVAFSADPRYLLAIERIMAPKKKDNTEDRPPLMGRVGTNLKMGILGVPNVGKSTFFNVLTKSQAQAENFPFCTIDPNEKHFKPVSKVPAFLSVVDIAGLVSGASEGLGLGNAFLSHVSACDALFHLCRAFDDENVTHVEGDVNPVRDLSIIQSELIKKDLQYLEGAIDKLEKVVVRGGDKSRKLEYETLLKVRKLLEEDGQPVRLVTWNEKEVEVLNHHLLLTAKPIVYLINLSDTDYIRKKNKWLAKIKTWLDVNDPHAVCIPFSGTLELKLMEMPEDERVAFLKAQNATRQFFQYALDKIVKTGYKALQLEYFFTCGKDEVKAWTIQKGTKAPQAAGKIHTDFERGFIMAEVCKVEDLMELGSENAVKAAGKYRQQGRNYVVEDGDIVLFKFNAGAGLTTKKK
;
A
#
# COMPACT_ATOMS: atom_id res chain seq x y z
N MET A 1 23.30 19.08 -11.36
CA MET A 1 23.04 20.53 -11.29
C MET A 1 23.90 21.13 -10.19
N LYS A 2 24.63 22.20 -10.47
CA LYS A 2 25.49 22.92 -9.53
C LYS A 2 24.82 24.23 -9.13
N VAL A 3 24.71 24.49 -7.83
CA VAL A 3 24.05 25.66 -7.24
C VAL A 3 25.02 26.34 -6.29
N VAL A 4 25.27 27.63 -6.46
CA VAL A 4 26.15 28.42 -5.60
C VAL A 4 25.31 29.35 -4.74
N LEU A 5 25.54 29.35 -3.42
CA LEU A 5 24.86 30.22 -2.47
C LEU A 5 25.64 31.51 -2.19
N LEU A 6 24.96 32.49 -1.59
CA LEU A 6 25.54 33.79 -1.17
C LEU A 6 26.73 33.65 -0.22
N ASP A 7 26.76 32.60 0.58
CA ASP A 7 27.86 32.32 1.52
C ASP A 7 29.02 31.51 0.91
N SER A 8 29.10 31.48 -0.43
CA SER A 8 30.12 30.78 -1.21
C SER A 8 30.10 29.25 -1.12
N ARG A 9 29.07 28.65 -0.50
CA ARG A 9 28.86 27.20 -0.56
C ARG A 9 28.37 26.79 -1.93
N THR A 10 28.89 25.67 -2.41
CA THR A 10 28.47 25.07 -3.68
C THR A 10 27.79 23.75 -3.41
N PHE A 11 26.62 23.53 -3.99
CA PHE A 11 25.86 22.30 -3.91
C PHE A 11 25.78 21.67 -5.30
N VAL A 12 26.13 20.40 -5.43
CA VAL A 12 26.02 19.65 -6.69
C VAL A 12 25.10 18.46 -6.47
N GLY A 13 24.01 18.34 -7.22
CA GLY A 13 23.08 17.22 -7.07
C GLY A 13 22.11 17.09 -8.22
N TYR A 14 21.26 16.06 -8.17
CA TYR A 14 20.19 15.87 -9.14
C TYR A 14 19.02 16.80 -8.84
N PHE A 15 18.72 17.68 -9.79
CA PHE A 15 17.56 18.55 -9.71
C PHE A 15 16.26 17.76 -9.76
N LYS A 16 15.33 18.04 -8.84
CA LYS A 16 14.02 17.39 -8.82
C LYS A 16 12.86 18.34 -9.04
N ALA A 17 12.86 19.49 -8.39
CA ALA A 17 11.76 20.44 -8.45
C ALA A 17 12.22 21.83 -8.02
N PHE A 18 11.43 22.83 -8.41
CA PHE A 18 11.51 24.20 -7.93
C PHE A 18 10.12 24.77 -7.70
N ASP A 19 10.01 25.81 -6.87
CA ASP A 19 8.76 26.56 -6.68
C ASP A 19 8.83 27.97 -7.29
N LYS A 20 7.74 28.73 -7.15
CA LYS A 20 7.63 30.13 -7.62
C LYS A 20 8.62 31.11 -6.96
N HIS A 21 9.23 30.73 -5.85
CA HIS A 21 10.22 31.52 -5.12
C HIS A 21 11.66 31.07 -5.41
N MET A 22 11.86 30.22 -6.43
CA MET A 22 13.14 29.62 -6.80
C MET A 22 13.77 28.78 -5.67
N ASN A 23 12.94 28.23 -4.76
CA ASN A 23 13.42 27.21 -3.83
C ASN A 23 13.66 25.91 -4.60
N ILE A 24 14.83 25.31 -4.45
CA ILE A 24 15.28 24.16 -5.25
C ILE A 24 15.43 22.92 -4.38
N LEU A 25 14.89 21.81 -4.88
CA LEU A 25 15.10 20.49 -4.31
C LEU A 25 16.18 19.72 -5.09
N LEU A 26 17.27 19.37 -4.42
CA LEU A 26 18.36 18.54 -4.94
C LEU A 26 18.38 17.17 -4.23
N CYS A 27 18.52 16.10 -5.00
CA CYS A 27 18.78 14.73 -4.52
C CYS A 27 20.25 14.34 -4.74
N ASP A 28 20.75 13.42 -3.91
CA ASP A 28 22.14 12.93 -3.91
C ASP A 28 23.13 14.09 -3.99
N CYS A 29 22.96 15.05 -3.08
CA CYS A 29 23.60 16.34 -3.15
C CYS A 29 24.94 16.37 -2.42
N GLU A 30 25.97 16.93 -3.02
CA GLU A 30 27.28 17.12 -2.41
C GLU A 30 27.51 18.62 -2.15
N GLU A 31 27.82 18.96 -0.89
CA GLU A 31 28.24 20.31 -0.49
C GLU A 31 29.77 20.40 -0.59
N LEU A 32 30.25 21.39 -1.35
CA LEU A 32 31.66 21.74 -1.49
C LEU A 32 31.91 23.07 -0.78
N ARG A 33 32.87 23.09 0.16
CA ARG A 33 33.32 24.31 0.86
C ARG A 33 34.79 24.57 0.54
N ARG A 34 35.11 25.82 0.22
CA ARG A 34 36.49 26.28 0.10
C ARG A 34 36.99 26.79 1.44
N ILE A 35 38.02 26.16 2.00
CA ILE A 35 38.66 26.61 3.23
C ILE A 35 39.75 27.63 2.87
N LYS A 36 39.61 28.88 3.32
CA LYS A 36 40.67 29.88 3.19
C LYS A 36 41.85 29.53 4.13
N PRO A 37 43.10 29.60 3.67
CA PRO A 37 44.25 29.34 4.54
C PRO A 37 44.36 30.39 5.64
N LYS A 38 44.70 29.95 6.87
CA LYS A 38 45.06 30.86 7.97
C LYS A 38 46.37 31.59 7.62
N PRO A 39 46.52 32.89 7.92
CA PRO A 39 47.75 33.62 7.64
C PRO A 39 48.92 32.98 8.40
N GLY A 40 49.96 32.58 7.66
CA GLY A 40 51.22 32.04 8.23
C GLY A 40 51.53 30.56 7.96
N LYS A 41 50.69 29.80 7.25
CA LYS A 41 51.03 28.43 6.79
C LYS A 41 50.87 28.30 5.27
N LYS A 42 51.94 27.87 4.58
CA LYS A 42 51.90 27.44 3.17
C LYS A 42 51.17 26.09 3.09
N ILE A 43 49.86 26.09 3.01
CA ILE A 43 49.04 24.92 2.66
C ILE A 43 48.18 25.33 1.47
N ALA A 44 48.15 24.48 0.44
CA ALA A 44 47.31 24.67 -0.76
C ALA A 44 45.83 24.73 -0.39
N GLU A 45 45.03 25.46 -1.19
CA GLU A 45 43.57 25.54 -1.03
C GLU A 45 42.95 24.14 -0.94
N GLY A 46 42.21 23.86 0.13
CA GLY A 46 41.52 22.59 0.33
C GLY A 46 40.01 22.76 0.12
N GLU A 47 39.41 21.91 -0.72
CA GLU A 47 37.96 21.77 -0.84
C GLU A 47 37.47 20.66 0.11
N GLU A 48 36.61 21.02 1.06
CA GLU A 48 35.94 20.07 1.95
C GLU A 48 34.62 19.63 1.29
N LYS A 49 34.50 18.32 1.04
CA LYS A 49 33.34 17.71 0.38
C LYS A 49 32.48 16.96 1.40
N ARG A 50 31.19 17.29 1.47
CA ARG A 50 30.22 16.62 2.35
C ARG A 50 29.04 16.11 1.55
N THR A 51 28.81 14.80 1.58
CA THR A 51 27.63 14.19 0.94
C THR A 51 26.39 14.41 1.80
N LEU A 52 25.32 14.86 1.16
CA LEU A 52 24.00 15.13 1.70
C LEU A 52 22.98 14.36 0.86
N GLY A 53 21.94 13.81 1.48
CA GLY A 53 20.89 13.09 0.74
C GLY A 53 19.99 14.05 -0.03
N LEU A 54 18.91 14.48 0.62
CA LEU A 54 17.95 15.43 0.09
C LEU A 54 18.22 16.82 0.66
N VAL A 55 18.36 17.82 -0.20
CA VAL A 55 18.63 19.21 0.21
C VAL A 55 17.61 20.15 -0.44
N LEU A 56 16.94 20.96 0.39
CA LEU A 56 16.11 22.07 -0.04
C LEU A 56 16.90 23.37 0.12
N LEU A 57 17.21 24.03 -1.00
CA LEU A 57 17.90 25.32 -1.05
C LEU A 57 16.85 26.42 -1.24
N ARG A 58 16.90 27.46 -0.39
CA ARG A 58 15.98 28.60 -0.55
C ARG A 58 16.45 29.55 -1.64
N GLY A 59 15.54 29.98 -2.50
CA GLY A 59 15.84 30.83 -3.66
C GLY A 59 16.47 32.17 -3.30
N GLU A 60 16.11 32.73 -2.13
CA GLU A 60 16.70 33.98 -1.60
C GLU A 60 18.23 33.90 -1.36
N HIS A 61 18.77 32.68 -1.25
CA HIS A 61 20.20 32.46 -1.02
C HIS A 61 20.96 32.00 -2.25
N ILE A 62 20.31 31.79 -3.39
CA ILE A 62 20.92 31.26 -4.60
C ILE A 62 21.50 32.40 -5.43
N VAL A 63 22.80 32.30 -5.72
CA VAL A 63 23.54 33.27 -6.56
C VAL A 63 23.59 32.81 -8.00
N SER A 64 23.89 31.54 -8.22
CA SER A 64 23.97 30.99 -9.58
C SER A 64 23.61 29.51 -9.62
N MET A 65 23.12 29.10 -10.78
CA MET A 65 22.72 27.74 -11.08
C MET A 65 23.30 27.36 -12.43
N THR A 66 24.04 26.27 -12.49
CA THR A 66 24.62 25.74 -13.74
C THR A 66 24.30 24.26 -13.89
N VAL A 67 23.93 23.86 -15.10
CA VAL A 67 23.75 22.46 -15.45
C VAL A 67 25.11 21.93 -15.91
N GLN A 68 25.69 21.03 -15.12
CA GLN A 68 26.86 20.26 -15.54
C GLN A 68 26.36 18.97 -16.20
N SER A 69 26.74 18.76 -17.46
CA SER A 69 26.72 17.43 -18.08
C SER A 69 27.86 16.61 -17.50
N ASN A 70 27.66 15.31 -17.28
CA ASN A 70 28.75 14.42 -16.87
C ASN A 70 29.83 14.46 -17.97
N GLU A 71 31.00 15.03 -17.66
CA GLU A 71 32.21 14.79 -18.43
C GLU A 71 32.49 13.29 -18.32
N GLN A 72 32.46 12.59 -19.45
CA GLN A 72 32.94 11.21 -19.52
C GLN A 72 34.43 11.23 -19.18
N ASP A 73 34.87 10.33 -18.31
CA ASP A 73 36.25 10.16 -17.91
C ASP A 73 37.19 10.09 -19.13
N GLU A 74 37.89 11.18 -19.44
CA GLU A 74 39.03 11.21 -20.37
C GLU A 74 40.29 10.62 -19.70
N ASP A 75 40.17 9.43 -19.09
CA ASP A 75 41.31 8.67 -18.54
C ASP A 75 41.63 7.41 -19.38
N SER A 76 41.29 7.43 -20.67
CA SER A 76 41.72 6.38 -21.63
C SER A 76 42.39 6.91 -22.91
N LYS A 77 42.88 8.15 -22.93
CA LYS A 77 43.69 8.67 -24.06
C LYS A 77 44.84 9.56 -23.62
N GLN A 78 45.85 8.97 -22.98
CA GLN A 78 47.23 9.46 -23.09
C GLN A 78 48.24 8.30 -23.18
N GLN A 79 48.32 7.67 -24.35
CA GLN A 79 49.58 7.18 -24.89
C GLN A 79 49.59 7.43 -26.40
N GLY A 80 50.51 8.28 -26.85
CA GLY A 80 50.74 8.59 -28.27
C GLY A 80 50.81 10.08 -28.56
N LYS A 81 51.94 10.71 -28.24
CA LYS A 81 52.28 12.06 -28.69
C LYS A 81 52.37 12.13 -30.22
N ALA A 82 51.75 13.18 -30.75
CA ALA A 82 52.06 13.98 -31.94
C ALA A 82 53.06 13.45 -33.00
N GLY A 83 52.63 13.52 -34.27
CA GLY A 83 53.50 13.40 -35.44
C GLY A 83 52.80 13.57 -36.80
N ASN A 84 52.23 14.75 -37.04
CA ASN A 84 52.18 15.52 -38.30
C ASN A 84 51.82 14.89 -39.69
N ILE A 85 50.94 15.63 -40.38
CA ILE A 85 50.87 15.94 -41.84
C ILE A 85 50.26 14.89 -42.80
N GLY A 86 49.06 15.23 -43.30
CA GLY A 86 48.90 15.64 -44.71
C GLY A 86 48.44 14.60 -45.74
N GLY A 87 47.16 14.71 -46.12
CA GLY A 87 46.70 14.75 -47.52
C GLY A 87 46.71 13.46 -48.36
N PRO A 88 45.86 13.39 -49.41
CA PRO A 88 45.31 12.14 -49.92
C PRO A 88 46.00 11.63 -51.18
N GLY A 89 46.17 10.31 -51.31
CA GLY A 89 46.78 9.70 -52.49
C GLY A 89 46.31 8.27 -52.73
N ALA A 90 45.88 8.01 -53.96
CA ALA A 90 45.28 6.77 -54.43
C ALA A 90 46.28 5.62 -54.65
N ALA A 91 45.70 4.42 -54.83
CA ALA A 91 46.17 3.26 -55.59
C ALA A 91 46.60 1.97 -54.83
N LYS A 92 45.96 0.88 -55.27
CA LYS A 92 46.14 -0.57 -55.06
C LYS A 92 47.54 -1.09 -55.54
N PRO A 93 47.77 -2.43 -55.66
CA PRO A 93 47.86 -3.54 -54.70
C PRO A 93 49.15 -4.39 -54.93
N ALA A 94 49.17 -5.66 -54.46
CA ALA A 94 50.15 -6.75 -54.69
C ALA A 94 51.33 -6.82 -53.69
N GLY A 95 51.78 -7.96 -53.18
CA GLY A 95 51.46 -9.37 -53.43
C GLY A 95 52.74 -10.23 -53.29
N ARG A 96 52.62 -11.45 -52.73
CA ARG A 96 53.62 -12.56 -52.65
C ARG A 96 54.86 -12.31 -51.77
N GLY A 97 55.39 -13.27 -51.01
CA GLY A 97 55.10 -14.70 -50.89
C GLY A 97 56.13 -15.41 -49.99
N MET A 98 56.03 -16.75 -49.95
CA MET A 98 56.95 -17.76 -49.41
C MET A 98 57.00 -17.99 -47.88
N GLY A 99 56.51 -19.17 -47.44
CA GLY A 99 57.01 -19.90 -46.24
C GLY A 99 58.08 -20.94 -46.65
N PRO A 100 58.29 -22.07 -45.95
CA PRO A 100 58.20 -22.46 -44.53
C PRO A 100 59.61 -22.91 -43.98
N PRO A 101 59.82 -23.63 -42.84
CA PRO A 101 59.47 -25.06 -42.59
C PRO A 101 58.89 -25.37 -41.18
N MET A 102 58.00 -26.37 -41.02
CA MET A 102 58.15 -27.74 -40.40
C MET A 102 58.87 -27.76 -39.03
N VAL A 103 58.40 -28.44 -37.96
CA VAL A 103 58.30 -29.91 -37.76
C VAL A 103 57.35 -30.30 -36.58
N GLY A 104 56.38 -31.21 -36.84
CA GLY A 104 56.16 -32.49 -36.12
C GLY A 104 55.49 -32.62 -34.72
N PRO A 105 54.33 -33.33 -34.58
CA PRO A 105 53.65 -33.82 -33.35
C PRO A 105 53.98 -35.34 -33.11
N PRO A 106 53.19 -36.25 -32.45
CA PRO A 106 51.98 -36.19 -31.58
C PRO A 106 52.04 -37.11 -30.30
N GLY A 107 50.96 -37.21 -29.50
CA GLY A 107 50.78 -38.29 -28.50
C GLY A 107 49.48 -38.24 -27.67
N PRO A 108 48.92 -39.38 -27.18
CA PRO A 108 47.49 -39.71 -27.34
C PRO A 108 46.67 -39.98 -26.05
N ALA A 109 45.36 -40.19 -26.26
CA ALA A 109 44.31 -40.58 -25.29
C ALA A 109 44.24 -42.10 -25.00
N PRO A 110 43.48 -42.52 -23.96
CA PRO A 110 42.33 -43.45 -24.12
C PRO A 110 41.11 -43.00 -23.26
N GLY A 111 39.81 -43.27 -23.49
CA GLY A 111 39.06 -44.39 -24.09
C GLY A 111 38.14 -45.02 -23.00
N LEU A 112 36.88 -44.56 -22.81
CA LEU A 112 35.58 -45.19 -23.17
C LEU A 112 35.11 -46.43 -22.36
N GLN A 113 34.02 -46.30 -21.58
CA GLN A 113 32.78 -47.13 -21.58
C GLN A 113 31.86 -46.81 -20.37
N GLY A 114 30.54 -46.91 -20.54
CA GLY A 114 29.53 -46.55 -19.53
C GLY A 114 28.33 -47.50 -19.41
N ALA A 115 27.42 -47.13 -18.49
CA ALA A 115 25.96 -47.34 -18.39
C ALA A 115 25.28 -48.72 -18.04
N VAL A 116 24.63 -48.74 -16.85
CA VAL A 116 23.19 -49.02 -16.54
C VAL A 116 22.63 -50.45 -16.23
N ARG A 117 21.86 -50.53 -15.11
CA ARG A 117 20.66 -51.37 -14.72
C ARG A 117 20.74 -52.80 -14.09
N GLY A 118 19.84 -53.00 -13.10
CA GLY A 118 19.25 -54.28 -12.59
C GLY A 118 19.22 -54.32 -11.05
N ILE A 119 18.11 -54.22 -10.28
CA ILE A 119 16.86 -54.99 -10.13
C ILE A 119 17.04 -56.47 -9.72
N GLY A 120 16.47 -56.84 -8.56
CA GLY A 120 16.27 -58.21 -8.03
C GLY A 120 17.34 -58.59 -6.99
N GLY A 121 17.09 -58.92 -5.73
CA GLY A 121 15.98 -59.60 -5.06
C GLY A 121 16.62 -60.67 -4.13
N PRO A 122 16.16 -60.87 -2.87
CA PRO A 122 16.84 -61.77 -1.93
C PRO A 122 16.47 -63.25 -2.14
N GLY A 123 17.47 -64.13 -1.99
CA GLY A 123 17.36 -65.58 -2.17
C GLY A 123 16.71 -66.33 -1.00
N MET A 124 15.98 -67.38 -1.38
CA MET A 124 15.10 -68.28 -0.61
C MET A 124 15.76 -69.16 0.45
N GLY A 125 14.96 -69.54 1.46
CA GLY A 125 15.16 -70.72 2.30
C GLY A 125 13.95 -71.09 3.18
N MET A 126 13.08 -71.98 2.64
CA MET A 126 12.25 -73.01 3.33
C MET A 126 10.94 -72.66 4.10
N MET A 127 9.83 -72.92 3.41
CA MET A 127 8.64 -73.77 3.73
C MET A 127 7.95 -73.85 5.12
N GLN A 128 6.62 -73.67 5.05
CA GLN A 128 5.44 -73.88 5.93
C GLN A 128 5.19 -75.37 6.34
N PRO A 129 4.21 -75.77 7.23
CA PRO A 129 2.79 -75.30 7.27
C PRO A 129 2.02 -75.25 8.62
N GLN A 130 0.79 -74.74 8.57
CA GLN A 130 -0.26 -74.71 9.63
C GLN A 130 -0.82 -76.10 10.01
N PRO A 131 -1.70 -76.19 11.03
CA PRO A 131 -3.13 -76.40 10.70
C PRO A 131 -4.17 -75.67 11.62
N MET A 132 -5.30 -75.26 11.03
CA MET A 132 -6.66 -75.11 11.65
C MET A 132 -7.45 -76.45 11.47
N PRO A 133 -8.76 -76.65 11.80
CA PRO A 133 -9.83 -75.81 12.42
C PRO A 133 -10.76 -76.53 13.47
N GLY A 134 -11.78 -75.85 14.03
CA GLY A 134 -13.06 -76.54 14.41
C GLY A 134 -13.96 -76.09 15.60
N ALA A 135 -14.50 -74.86 15.59
CA ALA A 135 -15.90 -74.39 15.94
C ALA A 135 -16.69 -74.86 17.24
N PRO A 136 -17.93 -74.35 17.53
CA PRO A 136 -18.29 -73.37 18.59
C PRO A 136 -19.39 -73.92 19.57
N PRO A 137 -20.29 -73.18 20.30
CA PRO A 137 -20.52 -71.72 20.47
C PRO A 137 -20.76 -71.24 21.94
N PHE A 138 -20.88 -69.93 22.19
CA PHE A 138 -21.99 -69.28 22.94
C PHE A 138 -21.85 -67.73 22.99
N VAL A 139 -22.74 -67.07 22.22
CA VAL A 139 -23.52 -65.82 22.44
C VAL A 139 -22.85 -64.48 22.88
N VAL A 140 -23.07 -63.47 22.00
CA VAL A 140 -22.77 -62.01 21.96
C VAL A 140 -23.88 -61.16 22.68
N PRO A 141 -23.89 -59.80 22.76
CA PRO A 141 -23.03 -58.77 22.14
C PRO A 141 -22.64 -57.51 22.97
N GLN A 142 -21.73 -56.74 22.37
CA GLN A 142 -21.85 -55.31 22.01
C GLN A 142 -20.84 -54.30 22.58
N VAL A 143 -20.27 -53.59 21.59
CA VAL A 143 -19.30 -52.51 21.60
C VAL A 143 -19.98 -51.20 21.98
N PHE A 144 -19.37 -50.42 22.87
CA PHE A 144 -19.71 -49.01 23.10
C PHE A 144 -18.71 -48.09 22.39
N PRO A 145 -19.17 -47.17 21.51
CA PRO A 145 -18.54 -45.88 21.31
C PRO A 145 -19.08 -44.87 22.33
N PRO A 146 -18.57 -43.63 22.38
CA PRO A 146 -19.52 -42.56 22.04
C PRO A 146 -18.94 -41.38 21.24
N ARG A 147 -19.80 -40.89 20.33
CA ARG A 147 -19.87 -39.50 19.85
C ARG A 147 -20.44 -38.60 20.98
N GLY A 148 -20.18 -37.27 20.96
CA GLY A 148 -20.73 -36.27 21.94
C GLY A 148 -22.27 -36.16 21.93
N PRO A 149 -22.97 -35.18 22.60
CA PRO A 149 -22.55 -33.81 23.04
C PRO A 149 -23.14 -33.29 24.41
N MET A 150 -22.82 -32.02 24.77
CA MET A 150 -23.65 -30.97 25.45
C MET A 150 -24.17 -31.07 26.93
N GLN A 151 -23.90 -29.98 27.69
CA GLN A 151 -24.61 -29.33 28.83
C GLN A 151 -25.18 -30.17 30.01
N ASP A 152 -24.82 -29.85 31.27
CA ASP A 152 -25.78 -29.20 32.19
C ASP A 152 -25.18 -28.61 33.49
N SER A 153 -25.77 -27.49 33.91
CA SER A 153 -25.50 -26.71 35.13
C SER A 153 -26.11 -27.38 36.37
N ARG A 154 -25.32 -27.86 37.34
CA ARG A 154 -25.87 -28.19 38.69
C ARG A 154 -24.88 -28.31 39.86
N THR A 155 -23.65 -27.83 39.74
CA THR A 155 -22.66 -27.92 40.83
C THR A 155 -22.40 -26.60 41.57
N LEU A 156 -22.98 -25.47 41.13
CA LEU A 156 -22.75 -24.16 41.76
C LEU A 156 -23.79 -23.76 42.83
N LEU A 157 -24.84 -24.56 43.04
CA LEU A 157 -25.98 -24.16 43.90
C LEU A 157 -25.90 -24.65 45.36
N ILE A 158 -24.76 -25.17 45.82
CA ILE A 158 -24.63 -25.75 47.18
C ILE A 158 -23.72 -24.93 48.10
N VAL A 159 -22.95 -23.96 47.58
CA VAL A 159 -22.08 -23.11 48.42
C VAL A 159 -22.73 -21.77 48.81
N ALA A 160 -23.83 -21.37 48.16
CA ALA A 160 -24.54 -20.11 48.45
C ALA A 160 -25.45 -20.17 49.69
N SER A 161 -25.67 -21.33 50.30
CA SER A 161 -26.67 -21.50 51.37
C SER A 161 -26.09 -21.59 52.79
N LEU A 162 -24.81 -21.28 53.02
CA LEU A 162 -24.20 -21.40 54.36
C LEU A 162 -23.51 -20.14 54.92
N VAL A 163 -23.64 -18.98 54.27
CA VAL A 163 -23.12 -17.69 54.80
C VAL A 163 -24.24 -16.63 54.83
N ALA A 164 -25.46 -17.06 55.16
CA ALA A 164 -26.62 -16.18 55.32
C ALA A 164 -27.08 -16.06 56.79
N PHE A 165 -26.16 -16.18 57.74
CA PHE A 165 -26.41 -15.89 59.15
C PHE A 165 -25.30 -15.00 59.71
N SER A 166 -25.68 -13.77 60.08
CA SER A 166 -24.90 -12.80 60.85
C SER A 166 -23.71 -12.11 60.17
N ALA A 167 -23.98 -11.07 59.36
CA ALA A 167 -23.05 -9.95 59.21
C ALA A 167 -23.76 -8.67 58.71
N ASP A 168 -23.49 -7.55 59.39
CA ASP A 168 -23.99 -6.20 59.17
C ASP A 168 -23.78 -5.71 57.70
N PRO A 169 -24.78 -5.07 57.04
CA PRO A 169 -24.68 -4.59 55.66
C PRO A 169 -23.50 -3.66 55.37
N ARG A 170 -22.90 -3.04 56.40
CA ARG A 170 -21.72 -2.17 56.23
C ARG A 170 -20.42 -2.93 55.98
N TYR A 171 -20.32 -4.20 56.37
CA TYR A 171 -19.13 -5.01 56.17
C TYR A 171 -19.04 -5.62 54.75
N LEU A 172 -20.17 -5.85 54.08
CA LEU A 172 -20.20 -6.34 52.70
C LEU A 172 -19.64 -5.32 51.70
N LEU A 173 -19.93 -4.03 51.88
CA LEU A 173 -19.39 -2.93 51.06
C LEU A 173 -17.87 -2.71 51.24
N ALA A 174 -17.33 -3.05 52.41
CA ALA A 174 -15.90 -2.94 52.68
C ALA A 174 -15.09 -4.09 52.07
N ILE A 175 -15.65 -5.30 51.99
CA ILE A 175 -14.99 -6.47 51.39
C ILE A 175 -15.03 -6.42 49.86
N GLU A 176 -16.13 -5.95 49.24
CA GLU A 176 -16.19 -5.72 47.78
C GLU A 176 -15.17 -4.68 47.29
N ARG A 177 -14.81 -3.70 48.13
CA ARG A 177 -13.77 -2.71 47.79
C ARG A 177 -12.33 -3.22 47.95
N ILE A 178 -12.10 -4.28 48.74
CA ILE A 178 -10.76 -4.80 49.03
C ILE A 178 -10.39 -6.02 48.17
N MET A 179 -11.37 -6.72 47.59
CA MET A 179 -11.15 -7.91 46.76
C MET A 179 -11.77 -7.85 45.34
N ALA A 180 -11.96 -6.66 44.79
CA ALA A 180 -12.11 -6.55 43.34
C ALA A 180 -10.75 -6.84 42.68
N PRO A 181 -10.57 -7.94 41.92
CA PRO A 181 -9.39 -8.04 41.08
C PRO A 181 -9.39 -6.81 40.19
N LYS A 182 -8.28 -6.06 40.16
CA LYS A 182 -8.08 -4.99 39.18
C LYS A 182 -8.48 -5.60 37.84
N LYS A 183 -9.59 -5.15 37.28
CA LYS A 183 -9.94 -5.42 35.89
C LYS A 183 -8.67 -5.04 35.14
N LYS A 184 -7.95 -6.04 34.62
CA LYS A 184 -7.09 -5.79 33.48
C LYS A 184 -8.00 -5.01 32.54
N ASP A 185 -7.62 -3.80 32.20
CA ASP A 185 -8.13 -3.16 31.00
C ASP A 185 -7.86 -4.19 29.90
N ASN A 186 -8.85 -5.03 29.62
CA ASN A 186 -8.96 -5.64 28.33
C ASN A 186 -9.28 -4.44 27.44
N THR A 187 -8.22 -3.75 27.01
CA THR A 187 -8.23 -3.16 25.69
C THR A 187 -8.71 -4.31 24.81
N GLU A 188 -9.94 -4.23 24.34
CA GLU A 188 -10.34 -4.93 23.13
C GLU A 188 -9.42 -4.35 22.04
N ASP A 189 -8.18 -4.84 22.01
CA ASP A 189 -7.23 -4.55 20.96
C ASP A 189 -7.85 -5.17 19.72
N ARG A 190 -8.41 -4.29 18.90
CA ARG A 190 -9.06 -4.66 17.65
C ARG A 190 -8.01 -5.35 16.79
N PRO A 191 -8.43 -6.32 15.95
CA PRO A 191 -7.49 -7.03 15.11
C PRO A 191 -6.70 -6.01 14.27
N PRO A 192 -5.38 -6.16 14.18
CA PRO A 192 -4.53 -5.24 13.45
C PRO A 192 -5.00 -5.14 12.01
N LEU A 193 -4.97 -3.92 11.48
CA LEU A 193 -5.31 -3.67 10.10
C LEU A 193 -4.24 -4.26 9.18
N MET A 194 -4.67 -4.97 8.14
CA MET A 194 -3.77 -5.42 7.09
C MET A 194 -3.37 -4.23 6.19
N GLY A 195 -2.08 -4.01 6.04
CA GLY A 195 -1.50 -2.92 5.26
C GLY A 195 -0.44 -2.12 6.01
N ARG A 196 0.03 -1.05 5.38
CA ARG A 196 1.01 -0.14 5.98
C ARG A 196 0.34 0.74 7.04
N VAL A 197 0.97 0.89 8.20
CA VAL A 197 0.51 1.82 9.24
C VAL A 197 0.97 3.25 8.91
N GLY A 198 0.03 4.18 8.80
CA GLY A 198 0.32 5.58 8.50
C GLY A 198 -0.82 6.33 7.79
N THR A 199 -0.74 7.65 7.74
CA THR A 199 -1.78 8.50 7.11
C THR A 199 -1.44 8.92 5.68
N ASN A 200 -0.18 8.75 5.27
CA ASN A 200 0.31 9.12 3.93
C ASN A 200 0.26 7.90 3.00
N LEU A 201 -0.92 7.31 2.84
CA LEU A 201 -1.12 6.15 2.00
C LEU A 201 -1.48 6.53 0.56
N LYS A 202 -1.16 5.66 -0.40
CA LYS A 202 -1.30 5.92 -1.84
C LYS A 202 -2.16 4.87 -2.54
N MET A 203 -3.10 5.32 -3.38
CA MET A 203 -3.81 4.50 -4.35
C MET A 203 -3.00 4.41 -5.66
N GLY A 204 -2.81 3.21 -6.20
CA GLY A 204 -2.20 3.00 -7.51
C GLY A 204 -3.24 2.72 -8.60
N ILE A 205 -3.10 3.31 -9.79
CA ILE A 205 -3.97 3.01 -10.95
C ILE A 205 -3.37 1.84 -11.72
N LEU A 206 -4.06 0.70 -11.71
CA LEU A 206 -3.65 -0.57 -12.28
C LEU A 206 -4.51 -0.92 -13.50
N GLY A 207 -3.92 -1.52 -14.53
CA GLY A 207 -4.67 -2.05 -15.67
C GLY A 207 -3.80 -2.30 -16.90
N VAL A 208 -4.28 -3.12 -17.83
CA VAL A 208 -3.57 -3.38 -19.10
C VAL A 208 -3.45 -2.08 -19.94
N PRO A 209 -2.52 -1.99 -20.91
CA PRO A 209 -2.45 -0.85 -21.82
C PRO A 209 -3.81 -0.52 -22.46
N ASN A 210 -4.02 0.75 -22.80
CA ASN A 210 -5.20 1.22 -23.54
C ASN A 210 -6.57 1.01 -22.89
N VAL A 211 -6.66 0.78 -21.57
CA VAL A 211 -7.94 0.69 -20.83
C VAL A 211 -8.53 2.05 -20.41
N GLY A 212 -7.80 3.15 -20.67
CA GLY A 212 -8.18 4.50 -20.24
C GLY A 212 -7.54 4.98 -18.93
N LYS A 213 -6.40 4.40 -18.50
CA LYS A 213 -5.65 4.85 -17.30
C LYS A 213 -5.27 6.32 -17.36
N SER A 214 -4.61 6.76 -18.43
CA SER A 214 -4.19 8.15 -18.60
C SER A 214 -5.39 9.10 -18.69
N THR A 215 -6.49 8.69 -19.34
CA THR A 215 -7.74 9.46 -19.35
C THR A 215 -8.29 9.64 -17.94
N PHE A 216 -8.37 8.56 -17.15
CA PHE A 216 -8.84 8.62 -15.77
C PHE A 216 -7.91 9.44 -14.87
N PHE A 217 -6.59 9.33 -15.05
CA PHE A 217 -5.62 10.15 -14.34
C PHE A 217 -5.75 11.64 -14.70
N ASN A 218 -6.02 11.97 -15.96
CA ASN A 218 -6.31 13.33 -16.39
C ASN A 218 -7.60 13.88 -15.77
N VAL A 219 -8.64 13.06 -15.66
CA VAL A 219 -9.88 13.40 -14.95
C VAL A 219 -9.56 13.75 -13.48
N LEU A 220 -8.79 12.92 -12.79
CA LEU A 220 -8.37 13.19 -11.41
C LEU A 220 -7.55 14.50 -11.29
N THR A 221 -6.61 14.72 -12.20
CA THR A 221 -5.73 15.90 -12.18
C THR A 221 -6.50 17.19 -12.47
N LYS A 222 -7.42 17.16 -13.45
CA LYS A 222 -8.29 18.31 -13.75
C LYS A 222 -9.28 18.58 -12.61
N SER A 223 -9.80 17.53 -11.98
CA SER A 223 -10.64 17.66 -10.79
C SER A 223 -9.90 18.38 -9.67
N GLN A 224 -8.62 18.09 -9.44
CA GLN A 224 -7.82 18.77 -8.42
C GLN A 224 -7.65 20.26 -8.71
N ALA A 225 -7.34 20.61 -9.97
CA ALA A 225 -7.22 22.01 -10.39
C ALA A 225 -8.55 22.78 -10.26
N GLN A 226 -9.69 22.12 -10.52
CA GLN A 226 -11.01 22.68 -10.26
C GLN A 226 -11.37 22.68 -8.76
N ALA A 227 -10.85 21.74 -7.97
CA ALA A 227 -11.08 21.65 -6.54
C ALA A 227 -10.43 22.80 -5.76
N GLU A 228 -9.30 23.33 -6.25
CA GLU A 228 -8.71 24.57 -5.72
C GLU A 228 -9.66 25.77 -5.88
N ASN A 229 -10.52 25.75 -6.89
CA ASN A 229 -11.56 26.76 -7.09
C ASN A 229 -12.86 26.43 -6.35
N PHE A 230 -13.18 25.15 -6.15
CA PHE A 230 -14.36 24.67 -5.41
C PHE A 230 -14.08 23.31 -4.74
N PRO A 231 -13.84 23.23 -3.43
CA PRO A 231 -13.45 21.98 -2.77
C PRO A 231 -14.58 20.94 -2.88
N PHE A 232 -14.36 19.89 -3.67
CA PHE A 232 -15.37 18.87 -3.94
C PHE A 232 -15.79 18.13 -2.66
N CYS A 233 -17.06 18.30 -2.31
CA CYS A 233 -17.93 17.36 -1.60
C CYS A 233 -17.34 16.63 -0.37
N THR A 234 -16.74 17.40 0.54
CA THR A 234 -17.06 17.24 1.97
C THR A 234 -18.57 17.45 2.11
N ILE A 235 -19.25 16.77 3.03
CA ILE A 235 -20.62 17.18 3.38
C ILE A 235 -20.48 18.65 3.78
N ASP A 236 -20.90 19.60 2.92
CA ASP A 236 -20.82 21.01 3.25
C ASP A 236 -21.67 21.17 4.51
N PRO A 237 -21.08 21.38 5.70
CA PRO A 237 -21.87 21.87 6.81
C PRO A 237 -22.24 23.26 6.36
N ASN A 238 -23.44 23.37 5.75
CA ASN A 238 -23.94 24.53 5.02
C ASN A 238 -23.17 25.79 5.38
N GLU A 239 -22.61 26.49 4.38
CA GLU A 239 -21.82 27.73 4.53
C GLU A 239 -22.44 28.77 5.49
N LYS A 240 -23.73 28.64 5.79
CA LYS A 240 -24.48 29.39 6.79
C LYS A 240 -23.96 29.27 8.23
N HIS A 241 -23.35 28.15 8.65
CA HIS A 241 -23.10 27.91 10.08
C HIS A 241 -21.77 28.46 10.60
N PHE A 242 -20.66 28.28 9.88
CA PHE A 242 -19.33 28.67 10.38
C PHE A 242 -18.60 29.75 9.57
N LYS A 243 -18.93 29.92 8.27
CA LYS A 243 -18.26 30.87 7.35
C LYS A 243 -16.74 30.99 7.61
N PRO A 244 -15.99 29.88 7.57
CA PRO A 244 -14.58 29.91 7.95
C PRO A 244 -13.73 30.69 6.95
N VAL A 245 -12.64 31.27 7.44
CA VAL A 245 -11.65 31.97 6.60
C VAL A 245 -10.85 30.98 5.76
N SER A 246 -10.57 29.79 6.30
CA SER A 246 -9.84 28.70 5.63
C SER A 246 -10.67 27.40 5.60
N LYS A 247 -10.73 26.75 4.43
CA LYS A 247 -11.33 25.42 4.25
C LYS A 247 -10.25 24.47 3.75
N VAL A 248 -9.96 23.41 4.51
CA VAL A 248 -8.92 22.42 4.15
C VAL A 248 -9.53 21.02 4.06
N PRO A 249 -9.77 20.48 2.86
CA PRO A 249 -10.32 19.14 2.67
C PRO A 249 -9.27 18.05 2.93
N ALA A 250 -9.73 16.80 3.04
CA ALA A 250 -8.85 15.63 3.04
C ALA A 250 -8.47 15.28 1.58
N PHE A 251 -7.25 14.78 1.38
CA PHE A 251 -6.73 14.46 0.06
C PHE A 251 -6.49 12.96 -0.10
N LEU A 252 -6.84 12.44 -1.27
CA LEU A 252 -6.48 11.09 -1.71
C LEU A 252 -5.23 11.18 -2.59
N SER A 253 -4.14 10.52 -2.20
CA SER A 253 -2.93 10.44 -3.04
C SER A 253 -3.10 9.32 -4.06
N VAL A 254 -3.09 9.66 -5.36
CA VAL A 254 -3.21 8.70 -6.46
C VAL A 254 -1.93 8.70 -7.30
N VAL A 255 -1.44 7.52 -7.64
CA VAL A 255 -0.24 7.28 -8.46
C VAL A 255 -0.66 6.57 -9.75
N ASP A 256 -0.30 7.13 -10.90
CA ASP A 256 -0.44 6.42 -12.17
C ASP A 256 0.64 5.35 -12.29
N ILE A 257 0.25 4.14 -12.63
CA ILE A 257 1.18 3.03 -12.86
C ILE A 257 1.13 2.71 -14.36
N ALA A 258 2.29 2.44 -14.94
CA ALA A 258 2.44 2.07 -16.36
C ALA A 258 1.49 0.91 -16.75
N GLY A 259 1.25 0.65 -18.03
CA GLY A 259 0.40 -0.50 -18.41
C GLY A 259 1.05 -1.85 -18.12
N LEU A 260 0.28 -2.80 -17.58
CA LEU A 260 0.73 -4.18 -17.41
C LEU A 260 0.53 -5.01 -18.68
N VAL A 261 1.59 -5.68 -19.14
CA VAL A 261 1.52 -6.69 -20.21
C VAL A 261 1.73 -8.08 -19.59
N SER A 262 1.18 -9.11 -20.22
CA SER A 262 1.40 -10.51 -19.86
C SER A 262 2.90 -10.85 -19.82
N GLY A 263 3.32 -11.67 -18.83
CA GLY A 263 4.73 -12.06 -18.65
C GLY A 263 5.60 -11.01 -17.93
N ALA A 264 4.99 -10.02 -17.28
CA ALA A 264 5.71 -8.99 -16.53
C ALA A 264 6.53 -9.54 -15.36
N SER A 265 6.05 -10.59 -14.70
CA SER A 265 6.77 -11.30 -13.63
C SER A 265 8.04 -12.02 -14.14
N GLU A 266 8.02 -12.47 -15.40
CA GLU A 266 9.14 -13.14 -16.07
C GLU A 266 10.15 -12.15 -16.68
N GLY A 267 9.90 -10.84 -16.55
CA GLY A 267 10.77 -9.77 -17.03
C GLY A 267 10.55 -9.38 -18.49
N LEU A 268 9.45 -9.81 -19.12
CA LEU A 268 9.09 -9.33 -20.45
C LEU A 268 8.64 -7.85 -20.38
N GLY A 269 9.29 -7.00 -21.18
CA GLY A 269 8.99 -5.56 -21.25
C GLY A 269 9.39 -4.76 -20.00
N LEU A 270 8.61 -3.72 -19.67
CA LEU A 270 8.80 -2.83 -18.50
C LEU A 270 8.21 -3.42 -17.19
N GLY A 271 7.88 -4.72 -17.17
CA GLY A 271 7.08 -5.36 -16.12
C GLY A 271 7.64 -5.30 -14.70
N ASN A 272 8.96 -5.47 -14.52
CA ASN A 272 9.58 -5.39 -13.19
C ASN A 272 9.55 -3.97 -12.59
N ALA A 273 9.68 -2.93 -13.43
CA ALA A 273 9.53 -1.54 -13.00
C ALA A 273 8.06 -1.21 -12.67
N PHE A 274 7.11 -1.81 -13.39
CA PHE A 274 5.70 -1.70 -13.04
C PHE A 274 5.40 -2.28 -11.65
N LEU A 275 5.87 -3.50 -11.36
CA LEU A 275 5.58 -4.18 -10.09
C LEU A 275 6.21 -3.47 -8.88
N SER A 276 7.35 -2.80 -9.07
CA SER A 276 7.94 -1.96 -8.01
C SER A 276 7.09 -0.73 -7.70
N HIS A 277 6.46 -0.11 -8.71
CA HIS A 277 5.50 0.99 -8.50
C HIS A 277 4.21 0.52 -7.80
N VAL A 278 3.71 -0.69 -8.11
CA VAL A 278 2.59 -1.31 -7.38
C VAL A 278 2.97 -1.56 -5.91
N SER A 279 4.20 -2.04 -5.64
CA SER A 279 4.70 -2.26 -4.28
C SER A 279 4.73 -0.98 -3.44
N ALA A 280 5.04 0.16 -4.06
CA ALA A 280 5.07 1.46 -3.39
C ALA A 280 3.68 1.99 -2.98
N CYS A 281 2.61 1.48 -3.59
CA CYS A 281 1.22 1.85 -3.28
C CYS A 281 0.65 0.98 -2.16
N ASP A 282 -0.44 1.41 -1.54
CA ASP A 282 -1.07 0.73 -0.40
C ASP A 282 -2.40 0.06 -0.79
N ALA A 283 -3.07 0.58 -1.81
CA ALA A 283 -4.27 -0.01 -2.42
C ALA A 283 -4.33 0.30 -3.93
N LEU A 284 -5.21 -0.37 -4.67
CA LEU A 284 -5.21 -0.35 -6.13
C LEU A 284 -6.59 -0.02 -6.72
N PHE A 285 -6.64 0.92 -7.65
CA PHE A 285 -7.74 1.06 -8.60
C PHE A 285 -7.45 0.17 -9.80
N HIS A 286 -8.18 -0.93 -9.96
CA HIS A 286 -8.03 -1.80 -11.11
C HIS A 286 -9.01 -1.39 -12.21
N LEU A 287 -8.49 -0.76 -13.27
CA LEU A 287 -9.27 -0.38 -14.44
C LEU A 287 -9.43 -1.56 -15.40
N CYS A 288 -10.67 -1.75 -15.86
CA CYS A 288 -11.04 -2.76 -16.86
C CYS A 288 -11.67 -2.06 -18.07
N ARG A 289 -11.23 -2.40 -19.28
CA ARG A 289 -11.84 -1.92 -20.52
C ARG A 289 -13.11 -2.74 -20.81
N ALA A 290 -14.26 -2.06 -20.86
CA ALA A 290 -15.53 -2.68 -21.23
C ALA A 290 -16.22 -1.93 -22.39
N PHE A 291 -15.44 -1.26 -23.24
CA PHE A 291 -15.89 -0.62 -24.46
C PHE A 291 -15.07 -1.09 -25.66
N ASP A 292 -15.72 -1.17 -26.81
CA ASP A 292 -15.07 -1.43 -28.09
C ASP A 292 -14.76 -0.08 -28.76
N ASP A 293 -13.58 0.04 -29.36
CA ASP A 293 -13.18 1.21 -30.16
C ASP A 293 -12.24 0.72 -31.26
N GLU A 294 -12.61 0.97 -32.52
CA GLU A 294 -11.87 0.53 -33.71
C GLU A 294 -10.50 1.21 -33.81
N ASN A 295 -10.32 2.38 -33.20
CA ASN A 295 -9.08 3.14 -33.23
C ASN A 295 -8.09 2.70 -32.14
N VAL A 296 -8.51 1.82 -31.22
CA VAL A 296 -7.72 1.46 -30.03
C VAL A 296 -7.45 -0.04 -30.00
N THR A 297 -6.23 -0.41 -30.37
CA THR A 297 -5.76 -1.80 -30.35
C THR A 297 -5.66 -2.34 -28.93
N HIS A 298 -6.03 -3.62 -28.77
CA HIS A 298 -5.87 -4.37 -27.54
C HIS A 298 -4.59 -5.20 -27.61
N VAL A 299 -3.83 -5.28 -26.50
CA VAL A 299 -2.53 -5.99 -26.47
C VAL A 299 -2.69 -7.48 -26.81
N GLU A 300 -3.79 -8.07 -26.37
CA GLU A 300 -4.14 -9.47 -26.60
C GLU A 300 -5.02 -9.66 -27.86
N GLY A 301 -5.11 -8.65 -28.74
CA GLY A 301 -5.89 -8.68 -29.99
C GLY A 301 -7.35 -8.26 -29.84
N ASP A 302 -8.12 -8.94 -29.00
CA ASP A 302 -9.56 -8.66 -28.77
C ASP A 302 -9.83 -8.04 -27.38
N VAL A 303 -10.94 -7.33 -27.22
CA VAL A 303 -11.35 -6.78 -25.92
C VAL A 303 -12.02 -7.87 -25.09
N ASN A 304 -11.39 -8.28 -23.99
CA ASN A 304 -11.96 -9.26 -23.06
C ASN A 304 -11.56 -8.93 -21.60
N PRO A 305 -12.38 -8.15 -20.87
CA PRO A 305 -12.04 -7.71 -19.51
C PRO A 305 -11.90 -8.86 -18.51
N VAL A 306 -12.56 -10.01 -18.72
CA VAL A 306 -12.46 -11.18 -17.83
C VAL A 306 -11.09 -11.84 -17.95
N ARG A 307 -10.55 -11.90 -19.17
CA ARG A 307 -9.17 -12.34 -19.40
C ARG A 307 -8.19 -11.37 -18.75
N ASP A 308 -8.37 -10.07 -18.94
CA ASP A 308 -7.45 -9.05 -18.41
C ASP A 308 -7.39 -9.07 -16.88
N LEU A 309 -8.54 -9.25 -16.21
CA LEU A 309 -8.65 -9.46 -14.77
C LEU A 309 -7.82 -10.67 -14.31
N SER A 310 -7.94 -11.79 -15.05
CA SER A 310 -7.24 -13.04 -14.73
C SER A 310 -5.73 -12.92 -14.96
N ILE A 311 -5.30 -12.21 -16.01
CA ILE A 311 -3.88 -11.92 -16.29
C ILE A 311 -3.28 -11.13 -15.13
N ILE A 312 -3.91 -10.02 -14.75
CA ILE A 312 -3.38 -9.16 -13.68
C ILE A 312 -3.33 -9.93 -12.35
N GLN A 313 -4.37 -10.66 -11.97
CA GLN A 313 -4.35 -11.48 -10.75
C GLN A 313 -3.20 -12.49 -10.78
N SER A 314 -3.03 -13.20 -11.90
CA SER A 314 -1.98 -14.21 -12.04
C SER A 314 -0.57 -13.60 -11.94
N GLU A 315 -0.34 -12.43 -12.55
CA GLU A 315 0.95 -11.74 -12.47
C GLU A 315 1.28 -11.24 -11.06
N LEU A 316 0.28 -10.74 -10.31
CA LEU A 316 0.49 -10.33 -8.91
C LEU A 316 0.84 -11.53 -8.03
N ILE A 317 0.15 -12.67 -8.20
CA ILE A 317 0.41 -13.91 -7.47
C ILE A 317 1.81 -14.44 -7.79
N LYS A 318 2.17 -14.55 -9.08
CA LYS A 318 3.50 -14.99 -9.51
C LYS A 318 4.60 -14.14 -8.88
N LYS A 319 4.41 -12.82 -8.78
CA LYS A 319 5.40 -11.94 -8.18
C LYS A 319 5.56 -12.13 -6.68
N ASP A 320 4.45 -12.30 -5.96
CA ASP A 320 4.50 -12.61 -4.53
C ASP A 320 5.14 -13.98 -4.28
N LEU A 321 4.87 -15.00 -5.11
CA LEU A 321 5.54 -16.30 -5.03
C LEU A 321 7.06 -16.19 -5.21
N GLN A 322 7.51 -15.45 -6.22
CA GLN A 322 8.94 -15.20 -6.44
C GLN A 322 9.60 -14.51 -5.23
N TYR A 323 8.89 -13.58 -4.59
CA TYR A 323 9.38 -12.94 -3.37
C TYR A 323 9.45 -13.92 -2.18
N LEU A 324 8.41 -14.76 -2.03
CA LEU A 324 8.29 -15.71 -0.92
C LEU A 324 9.35 -16.79 -0.97
N GLU A 325 9.74 -17.30 -2.14
CA GLU A 325 10.82 -18.28 -2.28
C GLU A 325 12.10 -17.79 -1.57
N GLY A 326 12.55 -16.57 -1.88
CA GLY A 326 13.75 -16.00 -1.29
C GLY A 326 13.61 -15.63 0.19
N ALA A 327 12.40 -15.27 0.65
CA ALA A 327 12.13 -14.95 2.04
C ALA A 327 12.08 -16.21 2.93
N ILE A 328 11.38 -17.25 2.46
CA ILE A 328 11.23 -18.54 3.14
C ILE A 328 12.58 -19.24 3.25
N ASP A 329 13.40 -19.26 2.18
CA ASP A 329 14.73 -19.89 2.20
C ASP A 329 15.67 -19.29 3.26
N LYS A 330 15.58 -17.97 3.49
CA LYS A 330 16.36 -17.29 4.53
C LYS A 330 15.84 -17.64 5.91
N LEU A 331 14.52 -17.65 6.09
CA LEU A 331 13.89 -17.98 7.38
C LEU A 331 14.07 -19.44 7.76
N GLU A 332 14.01 -20.38 6.82
CA GLU A 332 14.23 -21.80 7.06
C GLU A 332 15.62 -22.06 7.66
N LYS A 333 16.65 -21.40 7.12
CA LYS A 333 18.02 -21.49 7.65
C LYS A 333 18.12 -21.00 9.09
N VAL A 334 17.38 -19.94 9.45
CA VAL A 334 17.42 -19.36 10.79
C VAL A 334 16.57 -20.14 11.79
N VAL A 335 15.36 -20.55 11.40
CA VAL A 335 14.38 -21.20 12.28
C VAL A 335 14.64 -22.69 12.40
N VAL A 336 14.77 -23.41 11.28
CA VAL A 336 14.90 -24.87 11.27
C VAL A 336 16.33 -25.29 11.59
N ARG A 337 17.32 -24.68 10.91
CA ARG A 337 18.74 -25.04 11.11
C ARG A 337 19.37 -24.32 12.29
N GLY A 338 18.98 -23.06 12.54
CA GLY A 338 19.49 -22.25 13.65
C GLY A 338 18.71 -22.39 14.96
N GLY A 339 17.52 -22.99 14.95
CA GLY A 339 16.71 -23.24 16.15
C GLY A 339 16.05 -22.00 16.77
N ASP A 340 15.99 -20.87 16.06
CA ASP A 340 15.39 -19.64 16.58
C ASP A 340 13.86 -19.73 16.63
N LYS A 341 13.30 -19.82 17.85
CA LYS A 341 11.86 -19.91 18.09
C LYS A 341 11.14 -18.57 17.92
N SER A 342 11.85 -17.43 17.92
CA SER A 342 11.23 -16.11 17.81
C SER A 342 10.63 -15.86 16.43
N ARG A 343 11.28 -16.34 15.36
CA ARG A 343 10.83 -16.19 13.95
C ARG A 343 10.03 -17.38 13.44
N LYS A 344 9.74 -18.35 14.31
CA LYS A 344 8.99 -19.55 13.92
C LYS A 344 7.59 -19.19 13.40
N LEU A 345 6.93 -18.23 14.04
CA LEU A 345 5.62 -17.75 13.59
C LEU A 345 5.69 -17.10 12.21
N GLU A 346 6.72 -16.29 11.95
CA GLU A 346 6.95 -15.66 10.65
C GLU A 346 7.09 -16.72 9.55
N TYR A 347 7.93 -17.74 9.79
CA TYR A 347 8.16 -18.85 8.87
C TYR A 347 6.89 -19.66 8.58
N GLU A 348 6.13 -20.04 9.62
CA GLU A 348 4.87 -20.79 9.46
C GLU A 348 3.81 -19.98 8.71
N THR A 349 3.74 -18.67 8.96
CA THR A 349 2.82 -17.76 8.26
C THR A 349 3.17 -17.67 6.78
N LEU A 350 4.45 -17.50 6.43
CA LEU A 350 4.86 -17.44 5.02
C LEU A 350 4.68 -18.76 4.28
N LEU A 351 4.87 -19.90 4.93
CA LEU A 351 4.54 -21.21 4.34
C LEU A 351 3.04 -21.33 4.04
N LYS A 352 2.19 -20.88 4.96
CA LYS A 352 0.73 -20.85 4.75
C LYS A 352 0.35 -19.92 3.59
N VAL A 353 0.98 -18.74 3.49
CA VAL A 353 0.78 -17.83 2.35
C VAL A 353 1.22 -18.45 1.03
N ARG A 354 2.41 -19.07 0.99
CA ARG A 354 2.91 -19.73 -0.21
C ARG A 354 1.92 -20.81 -0.68
N LYS A 355 1.45 -21.65 0.24
CA LYS A 355 0.47 -22.70 -0.06
C LYS A 355 -0.82 -22.12 -0.64
N LEU A 356 -1.36 -21.06 -0.04
CA LEU A 356 -2.55 -20.36 -0.53
C LEU A 356 -2.37 -19.86 -1.98
N LEU A 357 -1.22 -19.27 -2.28
CA LEU A 357 -0.92 -18.69 -3.59
C LEU A 357 -0.64 -19.77 -4.66
N GLU A 358 0.06 -20.87 -4.31
CA GLU A 358 0.40 -21.97 -5.24
C GLU A 358 -0.78 -22.92 -5.49
N GLU A 359 -1.49 -23.35 -4.44
CA GLU A 359 -2.52 -24.39 -4.54
C GLU A 359 -3.91 -23.80 -4.84
N ASP A 360 -4.32 -22.77 -4.09
CA ASP A 360 -5.67 -22.22 -4.19
C ASP A 360 -5.77 -21.09 -5.23
N GLY A 361 -4.64 -20.49 -5.62
CA GLY A 361 -4.59 -19.34 -6.53
C GLY A 361 -5.31 -18.10 -5.98
N GLN A 362 -5.50 -18.03 -4.65
CA GLN A 362 -6.28 -16.98 -3.99
C GLN A 362 -5.37 -15.87 -3.45
N PRO A 363 -5.70 -14.59 -3.69
CA PRO A 363 -4.98 -13.47 -3.08
C PRO A 363 -5.03 -13.47 -1.55
N VAL A 364 -3.93 -13.05 -0.92
CA VAL A 364 -3.78 -12.98 0.55
C VAL A 364 -4.90 -12.19 1.24
N ARG A 365 -5.41 -11.13 0.59
CA ARG A 365 -6.48 -10.28 1.14
C ARG A 365 -7.83 -10.98 1.38
N LEU A 366 -8.08 -12.12 0.75
CA LEU A 366 -9.37 -12.82 0.81
C LEU A 366 -9.48 -13.80 1.99
N VAL A 367 -8.34 -14.14 2.58
CA VAL A 367 -8.27 -15.08 3.70
C VAL A 367 -8.35 -14.32 5.01
N THR A 368 -9.00 -14.93 6.00
CA THR A 368 -9.00 -14.41 7.37
C THR A 368 -7.72 -14.85 8.09
N TRP A 369 -6.97 -13.86 8.58
CA TRP A 369 -5.71 -14.06 9.29
C TRP A 369 -5.88 -13.71 10.76
N ASN A 370 -5.10 -14.36 11.64
CA ASN A 370 -5.06 -13.99 13.04
C ASN A 370 -4.22 -12.71 13.26
N GLU A 371 -4.34 -12.08 14.42
CA GLU A 371 -3.70 -10.79 14.71
C GLU A 371 -2.18 -10.82 14.52
N LYS A 372 -1.53 -11.89 15.00
CA LYS A 372 -0.08 -12.03 14.90
C LYS A 372 0.39 -12.37 13.47
N GLU A 373 -0.41 -13.12 12.72
CA GLU A 373 -0.19 -13.37 11.29
C GLU A 373 -0.30 -12.07 10.50
N VAL A 374 -1.28 -11.19 10.80
CA VAL A 374 -1.40 -9.89 10.15
C VAL A 374 -0.19 -8.99 10.43
N GLU A 375 0.32 -8.98 11.66
CA GLU A 375 1.57 -8.27 11.98
C GLU A 375 2.74 -8.75 11.12
N VAL A 376 2.89 -10.07 10.95
CA VAL A 376 3.88 -10.66 10.04
C VAL A 376 3.64 -10.20 8.60
N LEU A 377 2.42 -10.30 8.08
CA LEU A 377 2.08 -9.93 6.71
C LEU A 377 2.37 -8.45 6.42
N ASN A 378 2.13 -7.57 7.39
CA ASN A 378 2.39 -6.13 7.29
C ASN A 378 3.89 -5.81 7.15
N HIS A 379 4.79 -6.68 7.62
CA HIS A 379 6.23 -6.51 7.38
C HIS A 379 6.64 -6.82 5.94
N HIS A 380 5.94 -7.74 5.27
CA HIS A 380 6.28 -8.17 3.91
C HIS A 380 5.63 -7.32 2.81
N LEU A 381 4.49 -6.66 3.10
CA LEU A 381 3.78 -5.78 2.17
C LEU A 381 3.49 -6.41 0.80
N LEU A 382 3.04 -7.68 0.82
CA LEU A 382 2.70 -8.48 -0.37
C LEU A 382 1.73 -7.74 -1.29
N LEU A 383 1.86 -7.94 -2.60
CA LEU A 383 1.03 -7.27 -3.60
C LEU A 383 -0.43 -7.74 -3.52
N THR A 384 -0.65 -9.04 -3.32
CA THR A 384 -1.97 -9.67 -3.23
C THR A 384 -2.71 -9.37 -1.93
N ALA A 385 -2.03 -8.82 -0.93
CA ALA A 385 -2.62 -8.34 0.32
C ALA A 385 -3.27 -6.94 0.19
N LYS A 386 -2.92 -6.18 -0.85
CA LYS A 386 -3.44 -4.82 -1.07
C LYS A 386 -4.92 -4.87 -1.46
N PRO A 387 -5.79 -4.02 -0.88
CA PRO A 387 -7.18 -3.96 -1.29
C PRO A 387 -7.32 -3.35 -2.69
N ILE A 388 -8.33 -3.82 -3.44
CA ILE A 388 -8.56 -3.45 -4.84
C ILE A 388 -9.98 -2.90 -5.00
N VAL A 389 -10.10 -1.78 -5.74
CA VAL A 389 -11.37 -1.23 -6.21
C VAL A 389 -11.42 -1.36 -7.73
N TYR A 390 -12.39 -2.09 -8.24
CA TYR A 390 -12.52 -2.37 -9.67
C TYR A 390 -13.32 -1.25 -10.36
N LEU A 391 -12.68 -0.59 -11.32
CA LEU A 391 -13.26 0.48 -12.12
C LEU A 391 -13.53 -0.03 -13.53
N ILE A 392 -14.81 -0.23 -13.87
CA ILE A 392 -15.20 -0.70 -15.19
C ILE A 392 -15.42 0.51 -16.09
N ASN A 393 -14.47 0.74 -17.01
CA ASN A 393 -14.54 1.85 -17.95
C ASN A 393 -15.43 1.47 -19.14
N LEU A 394 -16.51 2.24 -19.31
CA LEU A 394 -17.55 2.05 -20.31
C LEU A 394 -17.55 3.21 -21.31
N SER A 395 -18.17 2.99 -22.46
CA SER A 395 -18.52 4.08 -23.38
C SER A 395 -19.58 4.99 -22.75
N ASP A 396 -19.65 6.25 -23.20
CA ASP A 396 -20.64 7.22 -22.74
C ASP A 396 -22.07 6.65 -22.87
N THR A 397 -22.35 5.99 -23.99
CA THR A 397 -23.67 5.43 -24.32
C THR A 397 -24.05 4.30 -23.36
N ASP A 398 -23.14 3.36 -23.10
CA ASP A 398 -23.40 2.21 -22.22
C ASP A 398 -23.52 2.63 -20.76
N TYR A 399 -22.67 3.58 -20.32
CA TYR A 399 -22.72 4.14 -18.98
C TYR A 399 -24.05 4.86 -18.74
N ILE A 400 -24.46 5.74 -19.66
CA ILE A 400 -25.73 6.46 -19.58
C ILE A 400 -26.90 5.48 -19.59
N ARG A 401 -26.88 4.45 -20.45
CA ARG A 401 -27.93 3.41 -20.55
C ARG A 401 -27.93 2.40 -19.40
N LYS A 402 -26.88 2.38 -18.57
CA LYS A 402 -26.67 1.39 -17.48
C LYS A 402 -26.76 -0.07 -17.98
N LYS A 403 -26.33 -0.32 -19.22
CA LYS A 403 -26.34 -1.65 -19.86
C LYS A 403 -25.08 -1.83 -20.68
N ASN A 404 -24.40 -2.96 -20.51
CA ASN A 404 -23.21 -3.33 -21.26
C ASN A 404 -23.05 -4.85 -21.26
N LYS A 405 -22.48 -5.40 -22.34
CA LYS A 405 -22.32 -6.86 -22.54
C LYS A 405 -21.33 -7.53 -21.58
N TRP A 406 -20.41 -6.77 -20.99
CA TRP A 406 -19.34 -7.27 -20.11
C TRP A 406 -19.69 -7.20 -18.63
N LEU A 407 -20.54 -6.27 -18.20
CA LEU A 407 -20.85 -6.05 -16.77
C LEU A 407 -21.28 -7.33 -16.04
N ALA A 408 -22.15 -8.12 -16.66
CA ALA A 408 -22.61 -9.38 -16.07
C ALA A 408 -21.46 -10.40 -15.92
N LYS A 409 -20.63 -10.53 -16.96
CA LYS A 409 -19.48 -11.46 -16.96
C LYS A 409 -18.42 -11.06 -15.94
N ILE A 410 -18.12 -9.76 -15.84
CA ILE A 410 -17.18 -9.21 -14.85
C ILE A 410 -17.72 -9.47 -13.44
N LYS A 411 -19.01 -9.21 -13.21
CA LYS A 411 -19.63 -9.46 -11.91
C LYS A 411 -19.52 -10.94 -11.52
N THR A 412 -19.87 -11.87 -12.42
CA THR A 412 -19.72 -13.31 -12.16
C THR A 412 -18.28 -13.70 -11.86
N TRP A 413 -17.31 -13.13 -12.57
CA TRP A 413 -15.90 -13.39 -12.30
C TRP A 413 -15.48 -12.87 -10.92
N LEU A 414 -15.92 -11.65 -10.53
CA LEU A 414 -15.64 -11.07 -9.23
C LEU A 414 -16.28 -11.87 -8.10
N ASP A 415 -17.53 -12.30 -8.24
CA ASP A 415 -18.24 -13.09 -7.24
C ASP A 415 -17.50 -14.41 -6.91
N VAL A 416 -16.71 -14.95 -7.85
CA VAL A 416 -15.91 -16.17 -7.70
C VAL A 416 -14.49 -15.88 -7.19
N ASN A 417 -13.82 -14.86 -7.74
CA ASN A 417 -12.37 -14.65 -7.54
C ASN A 417 -12.02 -13.57 -6.51
N ASP A 418 -12.93 -12.64 -6.22
CA ASP A 418 -12.77 -11.58 -5.22
C ASP A 418 -14.15 -11.23 -4.62
N PRO A 419 -14.72 -12.15 -3.81
CA PRO A 419 -16.01 -11.92 -3.19
C PRO A 419 -15.90 -10.68 -2.30
N HIS A 420 -16.90 -9.80 -2.39
CA HIS A 420 -16.96 -8.49 -1.72
C HIS A 420 -16.13 -7.36 -2.35
N ALA A 421 -15.48 -7.60 -3.50
CA ALA A 421 -14.84 -6.55 -4.27
C ALA A 421 -15.80 -5.40 -4.62
N VAL A 422 -15.34 -4.16 -4.43
CA VAL A 422 -16.12 -3.00 -4.85
C VAL A 422 -15.94 -2.79 -6.34
N CYS A 423 -17.05 -2.84 -7.06
CA CYS A 423 -17.11 -2.62 -8.50
C CYS A 423 -17.86 -1.32 -8.83
N ILE A 424 -17.21 -0.42 -9.56
CA ILE A 424 -17.77 0.88 -9.96
C ILE A 424 -17.71 1.01 -11.48
N PRO A 425 -18.86 0.90 -12.18
CA PRO A 425 -18.95 1.32 -13.57
C PRO A 425 -18.78 2.83 -13.67
N PHE A 426 -17.98 3.28 -14.64
CA PHE A 426 -17.80 4.70 -14.95
C PHE A 426 -17.47 4.87 -16.42
N SER A 427 -17.46 6.11 -16.91
CA SER A 427 -16.97 6.42 -18.25
C SER A 427 -15.97 7.56 -18.17
N GLY A 428 -14.70 7.26 -18.40
CA GLY A 428 -13.62 8.27 -18.31
C GLY A 428 -13.77 9.39 -19.34
N THR A 429 -14.29 9.07 -20.53
CA THR A 429 -14.58 10.04 -21.59
C THR A 429 -15.71 10.99 -21.22
N LEU A 430 -16.79 10.47 -20.63
CA LEU A 430 -17.90 11.30 -20.17
C LEU A 430 -17.49 12.20 -19.00
N GLU A 431 -16.76 11.67 -18.02
CA GLU A 431 -16.26 12.46 -16.88
C GLU A 431 -15.35 13.60 -17.35
N LEU A 432 -14.48 13.34 -18.34
CA LEU A 432 -13.62 14.38 -18.91
C LEU A 432 -14.43 15.48 -19.62
N LYS A 433 -15.43 15.10 -20.43
CA LYS A 433 -16.33 16.05 -21.10
C LYS A 433 -17.08 16.91 -20.09
N LEU A 434 -17.61 16.30 -19.02
CA LEU A 434 -18.34 17.00 -17.97
C LEU A 434 -17.46 18.00 -17.21
N MET A 435 -16.15 17.75 -17.09
CA MET A 435 -15.21 18.68 -16.48
C MET A 435 -14.83 19.85 -17.39
N GLU A 436 -14.84 19.64 -18.71
CA GLU A 436 -14.52 20.68 -19.69
C GLU A 436 -15.72 21.60 -19.97
N MET A 437 -16.94 21.16 -19.66
CA MET A 437 -18.15 21.97 -19.76
C MET A 437 -18.18 23.10 -18.72
N PRO A 438 -18.65 24.30 -19.11
CA PRO A 438 -19.04 25.36 -18.18
C PRO A 438 -20.07 24.87 -17.14
N GLU A 439 -20.09 25.50 -15.98
CA GLU A 439 -20.91 25.04 -14.85
C GLU A 439 -22.42 25.06 -15.14
N ASP A 440 -22.91 26.08 -15.84
CA ASP A 440 -24.30 26.23 -16.26
C ASP A 440 -24.72 25.16 -17.27
N GLU A 441 -23.90 24.90 -18.28
CA GLU A 441 -24.12 23.83 -19.26
C GLU A 441 -24.10 22.45 -18.60
N ARG A 442 -23.14 22.22 -17.71
CA ARG A 442 -22.99 20.98 -16.95
C ARG A 442 -24.20 20.71 -16.07
N VAL A 443 -24.70 21.73 -15.35
CA VAL A 443 -25.92 21.61 -14.54
C VAL A 443 -27.14 21.34 -15.41
N ALA A 444 -27.25 21.97 -16.58
CA ALA A 444 -28.33 21.71 -17.53
C ALA A 444 -28.27 20.27 -18.07
N PHE A 445 -27.09 19.79 -18.46
CA PHE A 445 -26.88 18.41 -18.91
C PHE A 445 -27.27 17.40 -17.82
N LEU A 446 -26.80 17.59 -16.59
CA LEU A 446 -27.14 16.73 -15.45
C LEU A 446 -28.64 16.75 -15.17
N LYS A 447 -29.29 17.92 -15.21
CA LYS A 447 -30.74 18.03 -15.03
C LYS A 447 -31.50 17.30 -16.14
N ALA A 448 -31.09 17.42 -17.39
CA ALA A 448 -31.73 16.71 -18.52
C ALA A 448 -31.61 15.18 -18.39
N GLN A 449 -30.43 14.70 -18.00
CA GLN A 449 -30.22 13.27 -17.74
C GLN A 449 -31.03 12.79 -16.52
N ASN A 450 -31.05 13.58 -15.44
CA ASN A 450 -31.80 13.29 -14.21
C ASN A 450 -33.32 13.36 -14.37
N ALA A 451 -33.81 14.21 -15.27
CA ALA A 451 -35.24 14.29 -15.61
C ALA A 451 -35.72 13.04 -16.37
N THR A 452 -34.81 12.38 -17.10
CA THR A 452 -35.13 11.18 -17.88
C THR A 452 -34.85 9.89 -17.09
N ARG A 453 -33.95 9.92 -16.11
CA ARG A 453 -33.51 8.75 -15.32
C ARG A 453 -33.18 9.17 -13.89
N GLN A 454 -33.57 8.35 -12.90
CA GLN A 454 -33.24 8.60 -11.50
C GLN A 454 -31.71 8.69 -11.27
N PHE A 455 -31.29 9.84 -10.71
CA PHE A 455 -30.01 10.08 -10.03
C PHE A 455 -28.75 9.62 -10.79
N PHE A 456 -28.36 10.44 -11.77
CA PHE A 456 -27.05 10.53 -12.39
C PHE A 456 -26.17 11.49 -11.57
N GLN A 457 -25.15 10.94 -10.90
CA GLN A 457 -24.13 11.67 -10.15
C GLN A 457 -22.76 11.33 -10.75
N TYR A 458 -21.78 12.23 -10.57
CA TYR A 458 -20.38 11.98 -10.91
C TYR A 458 -19.92 10.64 -10.31
N ALA A 459 -19.37 9.77 -11.14
CA ALA A 459 -18.75 8.55 -10.66
C ALA A 459 -17.49 8.90 -9.84
N LEU A 460 -16.83 10.01 -10.17
CA LEU A 460 -15.57 10.41 -9.55
C LEU A 460 -15.65 10.57 -8.03
N ASP A 461 -16.67 11.26 -7.51
CA ASP A 461 -16.86 11.43 -6.06
C ASP A 461 -16.98 10.08 -5.36
N LYS A 462 -17.75 9.16 -5.97
CA LYS A 462 -17.90 7.79 -5.46
C LYS A 462 -16.58 7.03 -5.52
N ILE A 463 -15.81 7.17 -6.61
CA ILE A 463 -14.52 6.52 -6.80
C ILE A 463 -13.51 7.01 -5.75
N VAL A 464 -13.39 8.32 -5.55
CA VAL A 464 -12.47 8.92 -4.56
C VAL A 464 -12.87 8.50 -3.15
N LYS A 465 -14.15 8.60 -2.77
CA LYS A 465 -14.63 8.17 -1.44
C LYS A 465 -14.42 6.67 -1.21
N THR A 466 -14.61 5.85 -2.24
CA THR A 466 -14.38 4.40 -2.16
C THR A 466 -12.89 4.09 -2.02
N GLY A 467 -12.02 4.77 -2.79
CA GLY A 467 -10.57 4.60 -2.68
C GLY A 467 -10.03 5.00 -1.31
N TYR A 468 -10.53 6.12 -0.76
CA TYR A 468 -10.17 6.57 0.59
C TYR A 468 -10.54 5.53 1.66
N LYS A 469 -11.75 4.95 1.56
CA LYS A 469 -12.18 3.85 2.44
C LYS A 469 -11.38 2.56 2.21
N ALA A 470 -10.98 2.26 0.97
CA ALA A 470 -10.16 1.10 0.66
C ALA A 470 -8.76 1.19 1.29
N LEU A 471 -8.21 2.40 1.41
CA LEU A 471 -6.99 2.68 2.18
C LEU A 471 -7.20 2.61 3.71
N GLN A 472 -8.42 2.29 4.17
CA GLN A 472 -8.79 2.27 5.59
C GLN A 472 -8.52 3.61 6.27
N LEU A 473 -8.68 4.70 5.52
CA LEU A 473 -8.58 6.06 6.02
C LEU A 473 -9.97 6.57 6.40
N GLU A 474 -10.01 7.33 7.49
CA GLU A 474 -11.16 8.05 8.01
C GLU A 474 -10.69 9.50 8.28
N TYR A 475 -11.62 10.43 8.49
CA TYR A 475 -11.24 11.78 8.89
C TYR A 475 -12.15 12.33 9.98
N PHE A 476 -11.59 13.21 10.80
CA PHE A 476 -12.34 14.02 11.73
C PHE A 476 -12.17 15.51 11.38
N PHE A 477 -13.09 16.33 11.84
CA PHE A 477 -13.11 17.76 11.58
C PHE A 477 -12.71 18.56 12.81
N THR A 478 -11.93 19.60 12.58
CA THR A 478 -11.84 20.74 13.50
C THR A 478 -12.60 21.89 12.87
N CYS A 479 -13.62 22.41 13.57
CA CYS A 479 -14.47 23.49 13.08
C CYS A 479 -14.30 24.73 13.96
N GLY A 480 -13.97 25.86 13.34
CA GLY A 480 -13.92 27.16 13.99
C GLY A 480 -14.25 28.28 13.00
N LYS A 481 -14.30 29.52 13.52
CA LYS A 481 -14.47 30.71 12.67
C LYS A 481 -13.27 30.95 11.76
N ASP A 482 -12.09 30.53 12.20
CA ASP A 482 -10.85 30.73 11.46
C ASP A 482 -10.69 29.64 10.39
N GLU A 483 -10.81 28.37 10.78
CA GLU A 483 -10.57 27.24 9.90
C GLU A 483 -11.60 26.11 10.11
N VAL A 484 -12.02 25.50 9.01
CA VAL A 484 -12.65 24.18 8.97
C VAL A 484 -11.72 23.24 8.22
N LYS A 485 -11.26 22.20 8.89
CA LYS A 485 -10.25 21.27 8.35
C LYS A 485 -10.61 19.81 8.61
N ALA A 486 -10.45 18.99 7.59
CA ALA A 486 -10.52 17.53 7.67
C ALA A 486 -9.13 16.93 7.94
N TRP A 487 -9.00 16.17 9.01
CA TRP A 487 -7.76 15.53 9.43
C TRP A 487 -7.82 14.03 9.15
N THR A 488 -7.00 13.57 8.20
CA THR A 488 -6.87 12.15 7.86
C THR A 488 -6.27 11.35 9.01
N ILE A 489 -6.95 10.27 9.39
CA ILE A 489 -6.53 9.25 10.35
C ILE A 489 -6.74 7.86 9.74
N GLN A 490 -6.08 6.84 10.30
CA GLN A 490 -6.42 5.46 9.97
C GLN A 490 -7.61 5.01 10.81
N LYS A 491 -8.42 4.11 10.26
CA LYS A 491 -9.51 3.49 10.99
C LYS A 491 -9.01 2.88 12.30
N GLY A 492 -9.74 3.11 13.38
CA GLY A 492 -9.33 2.61 14.70
C GLY A 492 -8.35 3.51 15.47
N THR A 493 -7.97 4.67 14.93
CA THR A 493 -7.11 5.63 15.63
C THR A 493 -7.80 6.15 16.91
N LYS A 494 -7.11 6.07 18.05
CA LYS A 494 -7.64 6.56 19.34
C LYS A 494 -7.56 8.09 19.43
N ALA A 495 -8.41 8.69 20.25
CA ALA A 495 -8.50 10.14 20.41
C ALA A 495 -7.15 10.85 20.68
N PRO A 496 -6.25 10.34 21.56
CA PRO A 496 -4.94 10.97 21.76
C PRO A 496 -4.07 10.96 20.51
N GLN A 497 -4.07 9.85 19.77
CA GLN A 497 -3.29 9.68 18.53
C GLN A 497 -3.83 10.59 17.42
N ALA A 498 -5.16 10.72 17.32
CA ALA A 498 -5.81 11.66 16.41
C ALA A 498 -5.44 13.11 16.76
N ALA A 499 -5.40 13.46 18.04
CA ALA A 499 -4.94 14.77 18.50
C ALA A 499 -3.46 15.03 18.13
N GLY A 500 -2.62 14.00 18.21
CA GLY A 500 -1.22 14.04 17.77
C GLY A 500 -1.02 14.41 16.30
N LYS A 501 -2.02 14.17 15.44
CA LYS A 501 -1.98 14.59 14.02
C LYS A 501 -2.08 16.09 13.84
N ILE A 502 -2.70 16.80 14.79
CA ILE A 502 -2.73 18.26 14.80
C ILE A 502 -1.39 18.79 15.31
N HIS A 503 -0.97 18.32 16.48
CA HIS A 503 0.32 18.63 17.07
C HIS A 503 0.70 17.57 18.10
N THR A 504 1.99 17.25 18.20
CA THR A 504 2.50 16.21 19.12
C THR A 504 2.24 16.53 20.59
N ASP A 505 2.13 17.80 20.96
CA ASP A 505 1.78 18.23 22.32
C ASP A 505 0.34 17.90 22.71
N PHE A 506 -0.62 17.87 21.77
CA PHE A 506 -1.98 17.45 22.07
C PHE A 506 -2.05 15.99 22.49
N GLU A 507 -1.23 15.13 21.88
CA GLU A 507 -1.16 13.71 22.25
C GLU A 507 -0.51 13.52 23.62
N ARG A 508 0.61 14.18 23.88
CA ARG A 508 1.33 14.11 25.17
C ARG A 508 0.51 14.67 26.32
N GLY A 509 -0.10 15.84 26.09
CA GLY A 509 -0.89 16.57 27.05
C GLY A 509 -2.37 16.17 27.07
N PHE A 510 -2.79 15.12 26.36
CA PHE A 510 -4.20 14.78 26.15
C PHE A 510 -4.95 14.63 27.49
N ILE A 511 -6.03 15.40 27.63
CA ILE A 511 -6.98 15.30 28.75
C ILE A 511 -8.25 14.59 28.27
N MET A 512 -8.92 15.17 27.29
CA MET A 512 -10.17 14.65 26.74
C MET A 512 -10.43 15.21 25.33
N ALA A 513 -11.29 14.55 24.59
CA ALA A 513 -11.83 15.01 23.32
C ALA A 513 -13.32 15.34 23.50
N GLU A 514 -13.71 16.56 23.18
CA GLU A 514 -15.11 16.91 23.01
C GLU A 514 -15.52 16.56 21.59
N VAL A 515 -16.53 15.70 21.44
CA VAL A 515 -16.91 15.10 20.15
C VAL A 515 -18.38 15.36 19.86
N CYS A 516 -18.65 15.80 18.63
CA CYS A 516 -19.96 16.01 18.05
C CYS A 516 -20.02 15.32 16.69
N LYS A 517 -21.14 14.69 16.34
CA LYS A 517 -21.34 14.16 14.99
C LYS A 517 -21.72 15.27 14.02
N VAL A 518 -21.28 15.17 12.77
CA VAL A 518 -21.67 16.11 11.71
C VAL A 518 -23.18 16.09 11.51
N GLU A 519 -23.80 14.91 11.55
CA GLU A 519 -25.25 14.74 11.39
C GLU A 519 -26.03 15.48 12.48
N ASP A 520 -25.58 15.38 13.73
CA ASP A 520 -26.21 16.06 14.87
C ASP A 520 -26.09 17.59 14.76
N LEU A 521 -24.95 18.09 14.28
CA LEU A 521 -24.75 19.51 14.05
C LEU A 521 -25.60 20.03 12.88
N MET A 522 -25.80 19.22 11.85
CA MET A 522 -26.66 19.57 10.71
C MET A 522 -28.14 19.56 11.07
N GLU A 523 -28.59 18.63 11.91
CA GLU A 523 -29.97 18.54 12.37
C GLU A 523 -30.33 19.70 13.32
N LEU A 524 -29.44 20.02 14.27
CA LEU A 524 -29.72 20.99 15.34
C LEU A 524 -29.22 22.41 15.00
N GLY A 525 -28.41 22.56 13.97
CA GLY A 525 -27.99 23.83 13.37
C GLY A 525 -26.97 24.66 14.15
N SER A 526 -26.68 24.38 15.42
CA SER A 526 -25.62 25.08 16.17
C SER A 526 -24.99 24.21 17.24
N GLU A 527 -23.71 24.46 17.56
CA GLU A 527 -22.99 23.74 18.61
C GLU A 527 -23.69 23.87 19.98
N ASN A 528 -24.26 25.04 20.27
CA ASN A 528 -25.03 25.27 21.50
C ASN A 528 -26.30 24.42 21.55
N ALA A 529 -26.99 24.26 20.42
CA ALA A 529 -28.17 23.40 20.33
C ALA A 529 -27.80 21.92 20.50
N VAL A 530 -26.67 21.47 19.93
CA VAL A 530 -26.14 20.11 20.14
C VAL A 530 -25.78 19.87 21.61
N LYS A 531 -25.14 20.85 22.27
CA LYS A 531 -24.83 20.79 23.71
C LYS A 531 -26.09 20.73 24.56
N ALA A 532 -27.09 21.57 24.26
CA ALA A 532 -28.38 21.56 24.95
C ALA A 532 -29.14 20.24 24.77
N ALA A 533 -29.01 19.60 23.61
CA ALA A 533 -29.58 18.28 23.33
C ALA A 533 -28.78 17.11 23.95
N GLY A 534 -27.67 17.38 24.65
CA GLY A 534 -26.84 16.35 25.28
C GLY A 534 -26.07 15.46 24.29
N LYS A 535 -26.03 15.83 23.00
CA LYS A 535 -25.34 15.05 21.94
C LYS A 535 -23.85 15.41 21.81
N TYR A 536 -23.38 16.39 22.58
CA TYR A 536 -21.98 16.82 22.64
C TYR A 536 -21.24 16.04 23.74
N ARG A 537 -20.41 15.07 23.34
CA ARG A 537 -19.88 14.04 24.24
C ARG A 537 -18.45 14.36 24.66
N GLN A 538 -18.13 14.12 25.93
CA GLN A 538 -16.74 14.15 26.40
C GLN A 538 -16.18 12.73 26.38
N GLN A 539 -15.08 12.57 25.65
CA GLN A 539 -14.47 11.28 25.39
C GLN A 539 -13.06 11.20 25.96
N GLY A 540 -12.76 10.06 26.57
CA GLY A 540 -11.47 9.78 27.20
C GLY A 540 -10.44 9.22 26.21
N ARG A 541 -9.30 8.76 26.77
CA ARG A 541 -8.15 8.24 25.99
C ARG A 541 -8.46 6.99 25.15
N ASN A 542 -9.43 6.19 25.58
CA ASN A 542 -9.81 4.93 24.92
C ASN A 542 -10.85 5.12 23.82
N TYR A 543 -11.36 6.34 23.62
CA TYR A 543 -12.28 6.62 22.53
C TYR A 543 -11.58 6.43 21.19
N VAL A 544 -12.23 5.68 20.30
CA VAL A 544 -11.82 5.58 18.91
C VAL A 544 -12.55 6.64 18.14
N VAL A 545 -11.80 7.50 17.45
CA VAL A 545 -12.39 8.54 16.62
C VAL A 545 -13.12 7.88 15.46
N GLU A 546 -14.34 8.32 15.22
CA GLU A 546 -15.18 7.80 14.14
C GLU A 546 -15.16 8.76 12.96
N ASP A 547 -15.38 8.22 11.76
CA ASP A 547 -15.45 9.01 10.52
C ASP A 547 -16.49 10.13 10.64
N GLY A 548 -16.09 11.35 10.27
CA GLY A 548 -16.93 12.54 10.34
C GLY A 548 -17.10 13.13 11.75
N ASP A 549 -16.40 12.67 12.78
CA ASP A 549 -16.43 13.32 14.09
C ASP A 549 -15.94 14.78 14.01
N ILE A 550 -16.66 15.71 14.63
CA ILE A 550 -16.18 17.07 14.89
C ILE A 550 -15.58 17.06 16.29
N VAL A 551 -14.28 17.36 16.38
CA VAL A 551 -13.52 17.16 17.61
C VAL A 551 -12.85 18.45 18.08
N LEU A 552 -13.02 18.75 19.35
CA LEU A 552 -12.24 19.75 20.07
C LEU A 552 -11.41 19.07 21.17
N PHE A 553 -10.09 19.05 21.00
CA PHE A 553 -9.18 18.44 21.98
C PHE A 553 -8.87 19.39 23.13
N LYS A 554 -9.01 18.90 24.37
CA LYS A 554 -8.52 19.56 25.58
C LYS A 554 -7.20 18.91 25.97
N PHE A 555 -6.18 19.72 26.18
CA PHE A 555 -4.84 19.26 26.55
C PHE A 555 -4.23 20.18 27.60
N ASN A 556 -3.29 19.64 28.37
CA ASN A 556 -2.51 20.41 29.33
C ASN A 556 -1.28 21.01 28.65
N ALA A 557 -1.28 22.32 28.44
CA ALA A 557 -0.17 23.05 27.82
C ALA A 557 1.16 22.92 28.59
N GLY A 558 1.12 22.63 29.91
CA GLY A 558 2.33 22.47 30.73
C GLY A 558 3.03 21.11 30.61
N ALA A 559 2.38 20.09 30.02
CA ALA A 559 2.90 18.72 30.00
C ALA A 559 4.00 18.48 28.93
N GLY A 560 4.06 19.29 27.88
CA GLY A 560 5.07 19.18 26.81
C GLY A 560 6.42 19.82 27.15
N LEU A 561 6.47 20.69 28.17
CA LEU A 561 7.65 21.49 28.53
C LEU A 561 8.65 20.77 29.46
N THR A 562 8.32 19.56 29.94
CA THR A 562 9.16 18.83 30.92
C THR A 562 10.25 17.98 30.29
N THR A 563 10.24 17.77 28.97
CA THR A 563 11.40 17.17 28.29
C THR A 563 12.51 18.22 28.24
N LYS A 564 13.48 18.12 29.18
CA LYS A 564 14.74 18.86 29.12
C LYS A 564 15.25 18.84 27.68
N LYS A 565 15.49 20.02 27.10
CA LYS A 565 16.25 20.18 25.85
C LYS A 565 17.51 19.30 25.99
N LYS A 566 17.58 18.23 25.20
CA LYS A 566 18.78 17.41 25.06
C LYS A 566 19.66 18.02 23.98
#